data_AF-A0AAX1ZI09-F1
#
_entry.id   AF-A0AAX1ZI09-F1
#
_cell.length_a   1.000
_cell.length_b   1.000
_cell.length_c   1.000
_cell.angle_alpha   90.00
_cell.angle_beta   90.00
_cell.angle_gamma   90.00
#
_symmetry.space_group_name_H-M   'P 1'
#
loop_
_entity.id
_entity.type
_entity.pdbx_description
1 polymer ?
#
loop_
_entity_poly.entity_id
_entity_poly.type
_entity_poly.pdbx_seq_one_letter_code
_entity_poly.pdbx_strand_id
1 'polypeptide(L)'
;FRAMCMGDDWWSAEKAWVKACEYTQISQHKKVTLPDGREQNQEITTLTKFVLDQVYSLIQDGEMYKAKMEFIKIYDEYKAEAQLKGKTQAWYQEPILLAQKNEQKVHIPVSNDEAQKHLQSLMERLKINGRKPAPVQKLQAKEKEPELAKELGPDPFDNPQEYAEMCRREGMPIPRNILQLIEGANA
;
A
#
# COMPACT_ATOMS: atom_id res chain seq x y z
N PHE A 1 10.85 16.10 41.36
CA PHE A 1 10.56 16.01 39.91
C PHE A 1 9.91 14.69 39.44
N ARG A 2 9.65 13.70 40.31
CA ARG A 2 9.00 12.41 39.95
C ARG A 2 7.49 12.34 40.23
N ALA A 3 6.89 13.41 40.77
CA ALA A 3 5.49 13.46 41.19
C ALA A 3 4.57 14.23 40.21
N MET A 4 5.09 14.76 39.10
CA MET A 4 4.32 15.48 38.06
C MET A 4 4.03 14.62 36.81
N CYS A 5 4.19 13.30 36.88
CA CYS A 5 3.88 12.39 35.76
C CYS A 5 2.77 11.37 36.06
N MET A 6 2.03 11.54 37.16
CA MET A 6 0.84 10.70 37.47
C MET A 6 -0.46 11.47 37.28
N GLY A 7 -0.56 12.28 36.23
CA GLY A 7 -1.60 13.32 36.14
C GLY A 7 -2.24 13.50 34.77
N ASP A 8 -2.35 12.45 33.96
CA ASP A 8 -3.44 12.39 33.00
C ASP A 8 -4.30 11.20 33.39
N ASP A 9 -5.38 11.50 34.14
CA ASP A 9 -6.35 10.51 34.56
C ASP A 9 -6.96 9.85 33.31
N TRP A 10 -6.56 8.59 33.08
CA TRP A 10 -7.12 7.75 32.05
C TRP A 10 -8.64 7.74 32.19
N TRP A 11 -9.35 8.03 31.10
CA TRP A 11 -10.80 8.03 31.11
C TRP A 11 -11.36 6.70 31.64
N SER A 12 -12.49 6.77 32.36
CA SER A 12 -13.28 5.60 32.70
C SER A 12 -13.91 5.03 31.42
N ALA A 13 -14.16 3.71 31.38
CA ALA A 13 -14.75 3.04 30.22
C ALA A 13 -16.09 3.66 29.82
N GLU A 14 -16.92 4.07 30.79
CA GLU A 14 -18.20 4.72 30.53
C GLU A 14 -18.04 6.12 29.92
N LYS A 15 -17.10 6.93 30.43
CA LYS A 15 -16.80 8.26 29.87
C LYS A 15 -16.24 8.13 28.45
N ALA A 16 -15.38 7.13 28.23
CA ALA A 16 -14.86 6.82 26.91
C ALA A 16 -15.97 6.38 25.94
N TRP A 17 -16.93 5.58 26.38
CA TRP A 17 -18.08 5.16 25.58
C TRP A 17 -18.97 6.35 25.17
N VAL A 18 -19.34 7.23 26.11
CA VAL A 18 -20.15 8.41 25.80
C VAL A 18 -19.45 9.29 24.76
N LYS A 19 -18.16 9.52 24.92
CA LYS A 19 -17.35 10.29 23.97
C LYS A 19 -17.21 9.60 22.61
N ALA A 20 -17.14 8.27 22.59
CA ALA A 20 -17.15 7.49 21.36
C ALA A 20 -18.49 7.60 20.62
N CYS A 21 -19.61 7.55 21.34
CA CYS A 21 -20.94 7.76 20.75
C CYS A 21 -21.11 9.18 20.21
N GLU A 22 -20.71 10.20 20.97
CA GLU A 22 -20.68 11.60 20.51
C GLU A 22 -19.86 11.73 19.22
N TYR A 23 -18.71 11.05 19.16
CA TYR A 23 -17.85 11.04 17.97
C TYR A 23 -18.53 10.38 16.75
N THR A 24 -19.29 9.30 16.93
CA THR A 24 -20.03 8.66 15.82
C THR A 24 -21.25 9.45 15.33
N GLN A 25 -21.86 10.24 16.20
CA GLN A 25 -23.09 10.97 15.88
C GLN A 25 -22.83 12.22 15.03
N ILE A 26 -21.59 12.70 15.02
CA ILE A 26 -21.20 13.93 14.36
C ILE A 26 -20.79 13.61 12.91
N SER A 27 -21.68 13.92 11.97
CA SER A 27 -21.53 13.66 10.53
C SER A 27 -20.38 14.42 9.85
N GLN A 28 -19.82 15.42 10.51
CA GLN A 28 -18.60 16.14 10.10
C GLN A 28 -17.77 16.43 11.34
N HIS A 29 -16.62 15.76 11.50
CA HIS A 29 -15.71 16.01 12.61
C HIS A 29 -15.40 17.51 12.67
N LYS A 30 -15.98 18.19 13.66
CA LYS A 30 -15.85 19.64 13.78
C LYS A 30 -14.41 19.91 14.18
N LYS A 31 -13.61 20.43 13.25
CA LYS A 31 -12.24 20.88 13.51
C LYS A 31 -12.29 21.94 14.60
N VAL A 32 -11.78 21.64 15.79
CA VAL A 32 -11.62 22.62 16.85
C VAL A 32 -10.22 23.22 16.69
N THR A 33 -10.16 24.53 16.47
CA THR A 33 -8.90 25.27 16.45
C THR A 33 -8.45 25.52 17.88
N LEU A 34 -7.33 24.91 18.28
CA LEU A 34 -6.68 25.24 19.55
C LEU A 34 -6.04 26.64 19.48
N PRO A 35 -5.80 27.30 20.63
CA PRO A 35 -5.14 28.60 20.68
C PRO A 35 -3.72 28.62 20.06
N ASP A 36 -3.10 27.46 19.85
CA ASP A 36 -1.80 27.27 19.18
C ASP A 36 -1.88 27.13 17.64
N GLY A 37 -3.06 27.33 17.03
CA GLY A 37 -3.22 27.27 15.56
C GLY A 37 -3.20 25.86 14.96
N ARG A 38 -3.25 24.80 15.79
CA ARG A 38 -3.39 23.41 15.35
C ARG A 38 -4.87 23.06 15.22
N GLU A 39 -5.25 22.50 14.06
CA GLU A 39 -6.59 21.92 13.85
C GLU A 39 -6.63 20.56 14.57
N GLN A 40 -7.46 20.43 15.61
CA GLN A 40 -7.70 19.16 16.28
C GLN A 40 -9.11 18.68 15.93
N ASN A 41 -9.19 17.52 15.29
CA ASN A 41 -10.46 16.79 15.21
C ASN A 41 -10.82 16.32 16.63
N GLN A 42 -12.11 16.44 16.98
CA GLN A 42 -12.65 16.34 18.34
C GLN A 42 -11.95 15.34 19.28
N GLU A 43 -11.92 15.72 20.56
CA GLU A 43 -11.30 15.08 21.73
C GLU A 43 -11.65 13.59 21.94
N ILE A 44 -11.30 12.70 21.02
CA ILE A 44 -11.30 11.26 21.25
C ILE A 44 -9.87 10.81 21.47
N THR A 45 -9.65 9.88 22.39
CA THR A 45 -8.31 9.33 22.59
C THR A 45 -8.05 8.23 21.58
N THR A 46 -6.78 8.00 21.24
CA THR A 46 -6.41 6.98 20.25
C THR A 46 -6.93 5.60 20.64
N LEU A 47 -6.90 5.29 21.95
CA LEU A 47 -7.45 4.04 22.46
C LEU A 47 -8.97 3.98 22.27
N THR A 48 -9.69 5.03 22.66
CA THR A 48 -11.16 5.10 22.52
C THR A 48 -11.58 4.92 21.06
N LYS A 49 -10.87 5.57 20.11
CA LYS A 49 -11.13 5.41 18.67
C LYS A 49 -10.85 3.99 18.19
N PHE A 50 -9.74 3.39 18.63
CA PHE A 50 -9.40 2.02 18.28
C PHE A 50 -10.46 1.02 18.74
N VAL A 51 -10.90 1.12 19.99
CA VAL A 51 -11.94 0.22 20.53
C VAL A 51 -13.29 0.49 19.86
N LEU A 52 -13.62 1.75 19.57
CA LEU A 52 -14.82 2.11 18.82
C LEU A 52 -14.83 1.44 17.44
N ASP A 53 -13.70 1.42 16.72
CA ASP A 53 -13.60 0.79 15.41
C ASP A 53 -13.83 -0.73 15.46
N GLN A 54 -13.42 -1.40 16.56
CA GLN A 54 -13.69 -2.83 16.75
C GLN A 54 -15.19 -3.11 16.96
N VAL A 55 -15.88 -2.21 17.64
CA VAL A 55 -17.30 -2.36 18.00
C VAL A 55 -18.22 -1.74 16.94
N TYR A 56 -17.67 -1.02 15.96
CA TYR A 56 -18.43 -0.26 14.97
C TYR A 56 -19.42 -1.12 14.18
N SER A 57 -19.07 -2.37 13.85
CA SER A 57 -19.99 -3.32 13.21
C SER A 57 -21.24 -3.58 14.06
N LEU A 58 -21.09 -3.79 15.37
CA LEU A 58 -22.24 -3.99 16.27
C LEU A 58 -23.12 -2.74 16.39
N ILE A 59 -22.52 -1.55 16.26
CA ILE A 59 -23.25 -0.28 16.23
C ILE A 59 -24.06 -0.15 14.93
N GLN A 60 -23.47 -0.53 13.78
CA GLN A 60 -24.16 -0.55 12.49
C GLN A 60 -25.33 -1.54 12.45
N ASP A 61 -25.17 -2.69 13.09
CA ASP A 61 -26.20 -3.73 13.20
C ASP A 61 -27.34 -3.34 14.18
N GLY A 62 -27.23 -2.21 14.88
CA GLY A 62 -28.23 -1.70 15.82
C GLY A 62 -28.17 -2.33 17.21
N GLU A 63 -27.21 -3.22 17.49
CA GLU A 63 -27.05 -3.90 18.78
C GLU A 63 -26.28 -3.04 19.81
N MET A 64 -26.77 -1.83 20.11
CA MET A 64 -26.07 -0.85 20.95
C MET A 64 -25.73 -1.35 22.37
N TYR A 65 -26.57 -2.19 22.98
CA TYR A 65 -26.30 -2.71 24.32
C TYR A 65 -25.11 -3.68 24.35
N LYS A 66 -25.06 -4.60 23.39
CA LYS A 66 -23.93 -5.53 23.24
C LYS A 66 -22.66 -4.78 22.85
N ALA A 67 -22.78 -3.80 21.95
CA ALA A 67 -21.70 -2.91 21.59
C ALA A 67 -21.08 -2.22 22.82
N LYS A 68 -21.90 -1.65 23.71
CA LYS A 68 -21.43 -1.02 24.95
C LYS A 68 -20.66 -2.01 25.85
N MET A 69 -21.18 -3.22 26.02
CA MET A 69 -20.56 -4.24 26.88
C MET A 69 -19.19 -4.67 26.34
N GLU A 70 -19.11 -4.97 25.05
CA GLU A 70 -17.85 -5.32 24.38
C GLU A 70 -16.86 -4.16 24.41
N PHE A 71 -17.34 -2.92 24.19
CA PHE A 71 -16.50 -1.72 24.28
C PHE A 71 -15.87 -1.58 25.67
N ILE A 72 -16.65 -1.70 26.74
CA ILE A 72 -16.14 -1.56 28.11
C ILE A 72 -15.08 -2.62 28.40
N LYS A 73 -15.38 -3.88 28.06
CA LYS A 73 -14.46 -5.01 28.27
C LYS A 73 -13.13 -4.79 27.56
N ILE A 74 -13.18 -4.50 26.26
CA ILE A 74 -11.98 -4.30 25.44
C ILE A 74 -11.21 -3.07 25.93
N TYR A 75 -11.90 -1.97 26.24
CA TYR A 75 -11.25 -0.74 26.70
C TYR A 75 -10.50 -0.95 28.02
N ASP A 76 -11.07 -1.67 28.98
CA ASP A 76 -10.42 -1.93 30.27
C ASP A 76 -9.20 -2.86 30.11
N GLU A 77 -9.28 -3.88 29.25
CA GLU A 77 -8.14 -4.76 28.93
C GLU A 77 -6.97 -3.95 28.34
N TYR A 78 -7.23 -3.13 27.31
CA TYR A 78 -6.19 -2.32 26.68
C TYR A 78 -5.67 -1.20 27.60
N LYS A 79 -6.52 -0.64 28.47
CA LYS A 79 -6.10 0.32 29.48
C LYS A 79 -5.12 -0.32 30.46
N ALA A 80 -5.43 -1.52 30.96
CA ALA A 80 -4.53 -2.26 31.84
C ALA A 80 -3.19 -2.57 31.14
N GLU A 81 -3.21 -3.03 29.89
CA GLU A 81 -2.00 -3.26 29.11
C GLU A 81 -1.16 -1.98 28.92
N ALA A 82 -1.80 -0.87 28.62
CA ALA A 82 -1.12 0.39 28.37
C ALA A 82 -0.49 0.95 29.66
N GLN A 83 -1.16 0.78 30.80
CA GLN A 83 -0.62 1.08 32.12
C GLN A 83 0.59 0.21 32.45
N LEU A 84 0.54 -1.10 32.18
CA LEU A 84 1.68 -2.01 32.35
C LEU A 84 2.87 -1.63 31.45
N LYS A 85 2.59 -1.18 30.23
CA LYS A 85 3.62 -0.70 29.27
C LYS A 85 4.13 0.71 29.59
N GLY A 86 3.59 1.40 30.61
CA GLY A 86 3.97 2.76 30.99
C GLY A 86 3.68 3.81 29.91
N LYS A 87 2.73 3.55 29.01
CA LYS A 87 2.37 4.49 27.93
C LYS A 87 1.46 5.59 28.47
N THR A 88 1.65 6.81 27.99
CA THR A 88 0.72 7.92 28.22
C THR A 88 -0.41 7.89 27.21
N GLN A 89 -1.59 8.35 27.62
CA GLN A 89 -2.75 8.43 26.74
C GLN A 89 -2.52 9.55 25.72
N ALA A 90 -2.61 9.22 24.43
CA ALA A 90 -2.46 10.19 23.34
C ALA A 90 -3.81 10.51 22.69
N TRP A 91 -4.05 11.80 22.45
CA TRP A 91 -5.20 12.28 21.69
C TRP A 91 -5.15 11.74 20.26
N TYR A 92 -6.29 11.26 19.77
CA TYR A 92 -6.41 10.82 18.38
C TYR A 92 -6.29 12.03 17.47
N GLN A 93 -5.44 11.92 16.47
CA GLN A 93 -5.39 12.82 15.33
C GLN A 93 -5.64 11.97 14.10
N GLU A 94 -6.56 12.39 13.24
CA GLU A 94 -6.76 11.69 11.98
C GLU A 94 -5.43 11.65 11.24
N PRO A 95 -4.99 10.48 10.75
CA PRO A 95 -3.82 10.40 9.90
C PRO A 95 -3.99 11.41 8.78
N ILE A 96 -3.05 12.35 8.68
CA ILE A 96 -2.98 13.22 7.51
C ILE A 96 -2.79 12.25 6.35
N LEU A 97 -3.87 12.01 5.61
CA LEU A 97 -3.78 11.38 4.32
C LEU A 97 -2.89 12.35 3.54
N LEU A 98 -1.61 12.02 3.45
CA LEU A 98 -0.78 12.50 2.36
C LEU A 98 -1.55 11.99 1.16
N ALA A 99 -2.44 12.83 0.61
CA ALA A 99 -3.04 12.60 -0.67
C ALA A 99 -1.84 12.16 -1.50
N GLN A 100 -1.84 10.91 -1.95
CA GLN A 100 -0.88 10.49 -2.96
C GLN A 100 -1.23 11.42 -4.10
N LYS A 101 -0.52 12.55 -4.15
CA LYS A 101 -0.45 13.38 -5.31
C LYS A 101 0.20 12.44 -6.30
N ASN A 102 -0.64 11.67 -6.97
CA ASN A 102 -0.42 11.07 -8.26
C ASN A 102 -0.25 12.19 -9.30
N GLU A 103 0.37 13.32 -8.91
CA GLU A 103 1.22 14.07 -9.78
C GLU A 103 2.29 13.06 -10.17
N GLN A 104 2.00 12.30 -11.23
CA GLN A 104 3.02 11.66 -12.05
C GLN A 104 4.14 12.68 -12.09
N LYS A 105 5.28 12.38 -11.48
CA LYS A 105 6.44 13.25 -11.53
C LYS A 105 6.89 13.23 -12.99
N VAL A 106 6.23 14.01 -13.83
CA VAL A 106 6.57 14.20 -15.22
C VAL A 106 7.95 14.81 -15.16
N HIS A 107 8.94 14.04 -15.59
CA HIS A 107 10.31 14.51 -15.63
C HIS A 107 10.37 15.71 -16.58
N ILE A 108 10.50 16.91 -16.01
CA ILE A 108 10.74 18.12 -16.79
C ILE A 108 12.21 18.06 -17.23
N PRO A 109 12.50 17.95 -18.54
CA PRO A 109 13.88 17.94 -19.01
C PRO A 109 14.54 19.26 -18.63
N VAL A 110 15.52 19.18 -17.74
CA VAL A 110 16.33 20.33 -17.31
C VAL A 110 17.24 20.75 -18.47
N SER A 111 17.43 22.06 -18.64
CA SER A 111 18.34 22.58 -19.66
C SER A 111 19.79 22.14 -19.40
N ASN A 112 20.61 22.04 -20.45
CA ASN A 112 21.99 21.56 -20.32
C ASN A 112 22.81 22.43 -19.34
N ASP A 113 22.59 23.74 -19.34
CA ASP A 113 23.29 24.67 -18.45
C ASP A 113 22.92 24.47 -16.97
N GLU A 114 21.66 24.23 -16.68
CA GLU A 114 21.18 23.92 -15.32
C GLU A 114 21.66 22.54 -14.86
N ALA A 115 21.66 21.56 -15.76
CA ALA A 115 22.19 20.22 -15.48
C ALA A 115 23.69 20.28 -15.10
N GLN A 116 24.48 21.10 -15.79
CA GLN A 116 25.90 21.30 -15.46
C GLN A 116 26.11 21.95 -14.09
N LYS A 117 25.29 22.93 -13.71
CA LYS A 117 25.33 23.54 -12.37
C LYS A 117 24.98 22.54 -11.27
N HIS A 118 23.96 21.71 -11.50
CA HIS A 118 23.56 20.65 -10.57
C HIS A 118 24.68 19.61 -10.42
N LEU A 119 25.35 19.27 -11.51
CA LEU A 119 26.47 18.33 -11.53
C LEU A 119 27.69 18.90 -10.77
N GLN A 120 28.03 20.18 -10.99
CA GLN A 120 29.10 20.85 -10.25
C GLN A 120 28.80 20.93 -8.73
N SER A 121 27.57 21.29 -8.35
CA SER A 121 27.15 21.32 -6.95
C SER A 121 27.20 19.92 -6.30
N LEU A 122 26.82 18.88 -7.06
CA LEU A 122 26.92 17.50 -6.60
C LEU A 122 28.39 17.05 -6.44
N MET A 123 29.26 17.41 -7.39
CA MET A 123 30.70 17.11 -7.30
C MET A 123 31.35 17.77 -6.08
N GLU A 124 30.97 19.01 -5.78
CA GLU A 124 31.43 19.76 -4.62
C GLU A 124 30.94 19.11 -3.31
N ARG A 125 29.65 18.75 -3.23
CA ARG A 125 29.06 18.04 -2.08
C ARG A 125 29.72 16.69 -1.83
N LEU A 126 30.05 15.96 -2.89
CA LEU A 126 30.66 14.64 -2.80
C LEU A 126 32.18 14.69 -2.59
N LYS A 127 32.79 15.89 -2.50
CA LYS A 127 34.23 16.10 -2.29
C LYS A 127 35.10 15.23 -3.22
N ILE A 128 34.69 15.07 -4.47
CA ILE A 128 35.35 14.21 -5.46
C ILE A 128 36.52 14.94 -6.13
N ASN A 129 37.37 15.62 -5.34
CA ASN A 129 38.53 16.39 -5.84
C ASN A 129 39.68 15.48 -6.36
N GLY A 130 39.36 14.34 -6.97
CA GLY A 130 40.37 13.40 -7.47
C GLY A 130 39.90 12.24 -8.34
N ARG A 131 38.59 12.05 -8.63
CA ARG A 131 38.17 11.03 -9.60
C ARG A 131 37.84 11.67 -10.93
N LYS A 132 38.61 11.33 -11.97
CA LYS A 132 38.29 11.70 -13.35
C LYS A 132 36.99 11.01 -13.74
N PRO A 133 35.97 11.73 -14.26
CA PRO A 133 34.75 11.09 -14.72
C PRO A 133 35.10 10.10 -15.85
N ALA A 134 34.56 8.89 -15.76
CA ALA A 134 34.71 7.90 -16.80
C ALA A 134 34.06 8.44 -18.09
N PRO A 135 34.69 8.28 -19.27
CA PRO A 135 34.12 8.73 -20.52
C PRO A 135 32.76 8.06 -20.75
N VAL A 136 31.76 8.88 -21.02
CA VAL A 136 30.38 8.44 -21.24
C VAL A 136 30.35 7.46 -22.41
N GLN A 137 29.85 6.26 -22.17
CA GLN A 137 29.76 5.21 -23.18
C GLN A 137 28.69 5.61 -24.21
N LYS A 138 29.11 5.96 -25.43
CA LYS A 138 28.19 6.26 -26.53
C LYS A 138 27.50 4.97 -26.96
N LEU A 139 26.19 4.87 -26.71
CA LEU A 139 25.37 3.76 -27.17
C LEU A 139 25.28 3.83 -28.71
N GLN A 140 26.00 2.94 -29.39
CA GLN A 140 25.75 2.72 -30.82
C GLN A 140 24.50 1.87 -30.94
N ALA A 141 23.52 2.33 -31.72
CA ALA A 141 22.31 1.57 -32.01
C ALA A 141 22.72 0.30 -32.78
N LYS A 142 22.60 -0.86 -32.13
CA LYS A 142 22.81 -2.14 -32.79
C LYS A 142 21.63 -2.36 -33.73
N GLU A 143 21.90 -2.57 -35.01
CA GLU A 143 20.87 -2.86 -36.01
C GLU A 143 20.07 -4.09 -35.57
N LYS A 144 18.73 -3.99 -35.67
CA LYS A 144 17.79 -5.04 -35.29
C LYS A 144 18.12 -6.30 -36.08
N GLU A 145 18.44 -7.40 -35.38
CA GLU A 145 18.56 -8.70 -36.02
C GLU A 145 17.24 -9.04 -36.75
N PRO A 146 17.30 -9.59 -37.97
CA PRO A 146 16.10 -9.88 -38.74
C PRO A 146 15.24 -10.91 -38.00
N GLU A 147 13.94 -10.63 -37.89
CA GLU A 147 12.97 -11.52 -37.29
C GLU A 147 13.06 -12.88 -37.97
N LEU A 148 13.44 -13.91 -37.21
CA LEU A 148 13.46 -15.29 -37.67
C LEU A 148 12.02 -15.62 -38.09
N ALA A 149 11.75 -15.63 -39.39
CA ALA A 149 10.55 -16.24 -39.95
C ALA A 149 10.66 -17.76 -39.71
N LYS A 150 10.41 -18.18 -38.47
CA LYS A 150 10.05 -19.55 -38.18
C LYS A 150 8.68 -19.72 -38.80
N GLU A 151 8.65 -20.30 -39.99
CA GLU A 151 7.44 -20.83 -40.57
C GLU A 151 6.80 -21.70 -39.49
N LEU A 152 5.67 -21.23 -38.93
CA LEU A 152 4.90 -22.02 -38.00
C LEU A 152 4.48 -23.27 -38.75
N GLY A 153 4.74 -24.44 -38.17
CA GLY A 153 4.22 -25.70 -38.70
C GLY A 153 2.69 -25.68 -38.84
N PRO A 154 2.11 -26.62 -39.59
CA PRO A 154 0.67 -26.69 -39.82
C PRO A 154 -0.07 -26.72 -38.48
N ASP A 155 -1.16 -25.98 -38.39
CA ASP A 155 -1.90 -25.81 -37.13
C ASP A 155 -2.41 -27.18 -36.64
N PRO A 156 -2.06 -27.60 -35.41
CA PRO A 156 -2.47 -28.88 -34.84
C PRO A 156 -3.98 -29.10 -34.74
N PHE A 157 -4.78 -28.03 -34.78
CA PHE A 157 -6.23 -28.12 -34.60
C PHE A 157 -7.00 -28.11 -35.91
N ASP A 158 -6.51 -27.40 -36.92
CA ASP A 158 -7.14 -27.36 -38.25
C ASP A 158 -6.75 -28.60 -39.08
N ASN A 159 -5.46 -28.98 -39.08
CA ASN A 159 -4.94 -30.14 -39.80
C ASN A 159 -4.21 -31.13 -38.86
N PRO A 160 -4.95 -31.85 -37.99
CA PRO A 160 -4.36 -32.72 -36.97
C PRO A 160 -3.52 -33.86 -37.55
N GLN A 161 -3.83 -34.32 -38.77
CA GLN A 161 -3.06 -35.37 -39.46
C GLN A 161 -1.67 -34.88 -39.90
N GLU A 162 -1.59 -33.73 -40.56
CA GLU A 162 -0.32 -33.16 -41.05
C GLU A 162 0.61 -32.77 -39.89
N TYR A 163 0.04 -32.26 -38.80
CA TYR A 163 0.80 -31.98 -37.58
C TYR A 163 1.36 -33.27 -36.95
N ALA A 164 0.57 -34.34 -36.88
CA ALA A 164 1.03 -35.62 -36.37
C ALA A 164 2.15 -36.24 -37.23
N GLU A 165 2.10 -36.08 -38.55
CA GLU A 165 3.17 -36.51 -39.45
C GLU A 165 4.45 -35.68 -39.27
N MET A 166 4.33 -34.36 -39.12
CA MET A 166 5.46 -33.49 -38.78
C MET A 166 6.10 -33.92 -37.45
N CYS A 167 5.31 -34.14 -36.40
CA CYS A 167 5.82 -34.60 -35.11
C CYS A 167 6.54 -35.95 -35.21
N ARG A 168 6.04 -36.88 -36.02
CA ARG A 168 6.73 -38.16 -36.29
C ARG A 168 8.05 -37.94 -37.02
N ARG A 169 8.10 -37.03 -38.00
CA ARG A 169 9.32 -36.71 -38.75
C ARG A 169 10.39 -36.06 -37.88
N GLU A 170 9.99 -35.14 -37.01
CA GLU A 170 10.86 -34.39 -36.11
C GLU A 170 11.18 -35.16 -34.80
N GLY A 171 10.62 -36.37 -34.62
CA GLY A 171 10.84 -37.22 -33.45
C GLY A 171 10.20 -36.68 -32.15
N MET A 172 9.22 -35.78 -32.27
CA MET A 172 8.53 -35.15 -31.15
C MET A 172 7.28 -35.95 -30.73
N PRO A 173 6.99 -36.08 -29.42
CA PRO A 173 5.80 -36.78 -28.96
C PRO A 173 4.52 -36.02 -29.34
N ILE A 174 3.56 -36.71 -29.96
CA ILE A 174 2.27 -36.13 -30.34
C ILE A 174 1.40 -35.91 -29.08
N PRO A 175 0.88 -34.70 -28.83
CA PRO A 175 -0.05 -34.43 -27.74
C PRO A 175 -1.32 -35.29 -27.77
N ARG A 176 -1.76 -35.79 -26.61
CA ARG A 176 -2.97 -36.64 -26.48
C ARG A 176 -4.23 -36.04 -27.08
N ASN A 177 -4.41 -34.72 -27.00
CA ASN A 177 -5.58 -34.03 -27.54
C ASN A 177 -5.66 -34.14 -29.07
N ILE A 178 -4.50 -34.17 -29.75
CA ILE A 178 -4.45 -34.30 -31.22
C ILE A 178 -4.67 -35.76 -31.62
N LEU A 179 -4.17 -36.72 -30.84
CA LEU A 179 -4.49 -38.14 -31.03
C LEU A 179 -5.99 -38.41 -30.93
N GLN A 180 -6.67 -37.81 -29.94
CA GLN A 180 -8.13 -37.93 -29.80
C GLN A 180 -8.89 -37.35 -31.01
N LEU A 181 -8.41 -36.24 -31.60
CA LEU A 181 -9.01 -35.67 -32.81
C LEU A 181 -8.84 -36.59 -34.02
N ILE A 182 -7.69 -37.26 -34.15
CA ILE A 182 -7.44 -38.22 -35.24
C ILE A 182 -8.26 -39.51 -35.06
N GLU A 183 -8.32 -40.03 -33.83
CA GLU A 183 -9.05 -41.27 -33.51
C GLU A 183 -10.57 -41.05 -33.57
N GLY A 184 -11.05 -39.91 -33.08
CA GLY A 184 -12.47 -39.55 -33.11
C GLY A 184 -13.00 -39.23 -34.50
N ALA A 185 -12.14 -38.85 -35.46
CA ALA A 185 -12.52 -38.64 -36.85
C ALA A 185 -12.62 -39.94 -37.68
N ASN A 186 -12.12 -41.07 -37.16
CA ASN A 186 -12.14 -42.39 -37.82
C ASN A 186 -13.21 -43.34 -37.24
N ALA A 187 -14.11 -42.85 -36.38
CA ALA A 187 -15.27 -43.56 -35.83
C ALA A 187 -16.57 -43.11 -36.54
#